data_AF-A0A1M4PSM2-F1
#
_entry.id   AF-A0A1M4PSM2-F1
#
_cell.length_a   1.000
_cell.length_b   1.000
_cell.length_c   1.000
_cell.angle_alpha   90.00
_cell.angle_beta   90.00
_cell.angle_gamma   90.00
#
_symmetry.space_group_name_H-M   'P 1'
#
loop_
_entity.id
_entity.type
_entity.pdbx_description
1 polymer ?
#
loop_
_entity_poly.entity_id
_entity_poly.type
_entity_poly.pdbx_seq_one_letter_code
_entity_poly.pdbx_strand_id
1 'polypeptide(L)'
;MAGFCHGYFETGPESASIGIIGGADGPTALYLTSKLAPHLLGPIAVAAYSYMALVPIIQPPIMKALTTEEERKIVMEQLRPVSKKEKIIFPIMIAVVVTLILPSAGPLVGMLMLGNLMRESGVVERLSKTVQNELMNIVTVFLGLTVGATANAEIFIQWGTIKIIILGLIAFSIGTAAGVIFGKIMCKATGGKVNPLIGAAGVSAVPMAARVAQKVGQEANPRNFLLMQLWDQM
;
A
#
# COMPACT_ATOMS: atom_id res chain seq x y z
N MET A 1 -9.82 -22.08 -1.43
CA MET A 1 -9.19 -21.29 -0.35
C MET A 1 -10.04 -21.20 0.93
N ALA A 2 -11.11 -21.99 1.08
CA ALA A 2 -11.98 -21.99 2.27
C ALA A 2 -11.62 -23.07 3.32
N GLY A 3 -10.83 -24.09 2.96
CA GLY A 3 -10.51 -25.21 3.86
C GLY A 3 -9.35 -24.99 4.84
N PHE A 4 -8.49 -23.97 4.63
CA PHE A 4 -7.30 -23.75 5.47
C PHE A 4 -7.55 -22.89 6.72
N CYS A 5 -8.76 -22.33 6.89
CA CYS A 5 -9.12 -21.43 7.98
C CYS A 5 -9.86 -22.11 9.15
N HIS A 6 -10.22 -23.39 9.02
CA HIS A 6 -11.28 -24.02 9.81
C HIS A 6 -10.89 -24.53 11.21
N GLY A 7 -9.92 -23.89 11.88
CA GLY A 7 -9.56 -24.32 13.23
C GLY A 7 -9.11 -23.25 14.22
N TYR A 8 -8.90 -21.99 13.79
CA TYR A 8 -8.37 -20.94 14.69
C TYR A 8 -8.83 -19.50 14.38
N PHE A 9 -9.52 -19.24 13.27
CA PHE A 9 -10.11 -17.93 12.94
C PHE A 9 -11.59 -18.17 12.62
N GLU A 10 -12.48 -17.95 13.58
CA GLU A 10 -13.86 -18.45 13.50
C GLU A 10 -14.85 -17.41 12.94
N THR A 11 -14.43 -16.15 12.75
CA THR A 11 -15.36 -15.10 12.33
C THR A 11 -14.93 -14.37 11.04
N GLY A 12 -15.91 -14.02 10.22
CA GLY A 12 -15.69 -13.20 9.01
C GLY A 12 -14.94 -11.88 9.28
N PRO A 13 -15.24 -11.14 10.36
CA PRO A 13 -14.52 -9.93 10.75
C PRO A 13 -13.01 -10.11 11.01
N GLU A 14 -12.62 -11.22 11.66
CA GLU A 14 -11.21 -11.54 11.89
C GLU A 14 -10.48 -11.82 10.57
N SER A 15 -11.10 -12.63 9.70
CA SER A 15 -10.54 -12.93 8.38
C SER A 15 -10.40 -11.68 7.52
N ALA A 16 -11.38 -10.77 7.55
CA ALA A 16 -11.32 -9.48 6.87
C ALA A 16 -10.18 -8.59 7.41
N SER A 17 -9.96 -8.59 8.73
CA SER A 17 -8.89 -7.82 9.38
C SER A 17 -7.51 -8.38 9.06
N ILE A 18 -7.36 -9.69 8.86
CA ILE A 18 -6.09 -10.29 8.43
C ILE A 18 -5.85 -10.02 6.94
N GLY A 19 -6.89 -10.12 6.11
CA GLY A 19 -6.80 -9.92 4.67
C GLY A 19 -6.31 -8.53 4.27
N ILE A 20 -6.67 -7.49 5.05
CA ILE A 20 -6.27 -6.10 4.76
C ILE A 20 -4.74 -5.88 4.83
N ILE A 21 -3.99 -6.76 5.53
CA ILE A 21 -2.52 -6.71 5.59
C ILE A 21 -1.92 -6.77 4.18
N GLY A 22 -2.53 -7.54 3.27
CA GLY A 22 -2.07 -7.67 1.89
C GLY A 22 -2.12 -6.36 1.10
N GLY A 23 -2.93 -5.38 1.53
CA GLY A 23 -2.97 -4.04 0.94
C GLY A 23 -1.73 -3.20 1.24
N ALA A 24 -0.90 -3.59 2.22
CA ALA A 24 0.31 -2.88 2.63
C ALA A 24 0.08 -1.41 3.02
N ASP A 25 -1.09 -1.09 3.59
CA ASP A 25 -1.47 0.22 4.08
C ASP A 25 -1.75 0.17 5.59
N GLY A 26 -0.75 0.56 6.40
CA GLY A 26 -0.78 0.49 7.85
C GLY A 26 -1.97 1.23 8.49
N PRO A 27 -2.17 2.54 8.24
CA PRO A 27 -3.30 3.29 8.78
C PRO A 27 -4.67 2.66 8.49
N THR A 28 -4.90 2.20 7.26
CA THR A 28 -6.16 1.54 6.89
C THR A 28 -6.32 0.19 7.58
N ALA A 29 -5.24 -0.59 7.67
CA ALA A 29 -5.24 -1.88 8.37
C ALA A 29 -5.60 -1.74 9.85
N LEU A 30 -5.00 -0.75 10.53
CA LEU A 30 -5.31 -0.45 11.93
C LEU A 30 -6.75 0.01 12.10
N TYR A 31 -7.23 0.91 11.23
CA TYR A 31 -8.58 1.43 11.30
C TYR A 31 -9.63 0.32 11.14
N LEU A 32 -9.49 -0.52 10.11
CA LEU A 32 -10.42 -1.62 9.86
C LEU A 32 -10.41 -2.63 11.01
N THR A 33 -9.21 -3.00 11.47
CA THR A 33 -9.05 -3.97 12.57
C THR A 33 -9.63 -3.43 13.87
N SER A 34 -9.48 -2.13 14.16
CA SER A 34 -10.06 -1.49 15.34
C SER A 34 -11.60 -1.54 15.37
N LYS A 35 -12.23 -1.74 14.21
CA LYS A 35 -13.70 -1.85 14.07
C LYS A 35 -14.18 -3.29 13.99
N LEU A 36 -13.41 -4.17 13.35
CA LEU A 36 -13.83 -5.54 13.04
C LEU A 36 -13.30 -6.58 14.03
N ALA A 37 -12.05 -6.47 14.47
CA ALA A 37 -11.41 -7.42 15.37
C ALA A 37 -10.39 -6.71 16.29
N PRO A 38 -10.83 -5.92 17.28
CA PRO A 38 -9.94 -5.09 18.12
C PRO A 38 -8.89 -5.91 18.89
N HIS A 39 -9.21 -7.14 19.26
CA HIS A 39 -8.29 -8.05 19.94
C HIS A 39 -7.12 -8.53 19.07
N LEU A 40 -7.24 -8.42 17.74
CA LEU A 40 -6.17 -8.74 16.79
C LEU A 40 -5.33 -7.52 16.39
N LEU A 41 -5.63 -6.33 16.93
CA LEU A 41 -4.97 -5.09 16.54
C LEU A 41 -3.45 -5.14 16.72
N GLY A 42 -2.96 -5.62 17.87
CA GLY A 42 -1.54 -5.76 18.15
C GLY A 42 -0.83 -6.68 17.15
N PRO A 43 -1.25 -7.96 17.01
CA PRO A 43 -0.70 -8.89 16.02
C PRO A 43 -0.71 -8.38 14.58
N ILE A 44 -1.83 -7.78 14.14
CA ILE A 44 -1.99 -7.26 12.78
C ILE A 44 -1.08 -6.04 12.55
N ALA A 45 -0.98 -5.13 13.53
CA ALA A 45 -0.10 -3.97 13.43
C ALA A 45 1.36 -4.38 13.26
N VAL A 46 1.84 -5.30 14.10
CA VAL A 46 3.22 -5.80 14.03
C VAL A 46 3.47 -6.46 12.68
N ALA A 47 2.55 -7.33 12.22
CA ALA A 47 2.65 -7.98 10.92
C ALA A 47 2.70 -6.94 9.77
N ALA A 48 1.76 -5.99 9.72
CA ALA A 48 1.67 -5.00 8.66
C ALA A 48 2.96 -4.18 8.52
N TYR A 49 3.44 -3.56 9.59
CA TYR A 49 4.65 -2.72 9.52
C TYR A 49 5.94 -3.53 9.34
N SER A 50 6.01 -4.78 9.86
CA SER A 50 7.16 -5.67 9.60
C SER A 50 7.26 -5.99 8.11
N TYR A 51 6.14 -6.32 7.43
CA TYR A 51 6.18 -6.63 6.00
C TYR A 51 6.45 -5.42 5.13
N MET A 52 5.94 -4.24 5.49
CA MET A 52 6.31 -3.00 4.80
C MET A 52 7.82 -2.74 4.83
N ALA A 53 8.51 -3.08 5.93
CA ALA A 53 9.97 -3.01 6.00
C ALA A 53 10.68 -4.09 5.17
N LEU A 54 10.05 -5.27 5.02
CA LEU A 54 10.58 -6.41 4.26
C LEU A 54 10.28 -6.35 2.75
N VAL A 55 9.57 -5.32 2.26
CA VAL A 55 9.30 -5.08 0.82
C VAL A 55 10.55 -5.28 -0.06
N PRO A 56 11.75 -4.74 0.26
CA PRO A 56 12.94 -4.91 -0.58
C PRO A 56 13.50 -6.33 -0.60
N ILE A 57 13.08 -7.20 0.32
CA ILE A 57 13.49 -8.60 0.36
C ILE A 57 12.45 -9.45 -0.37
N ILE A 58 11.16 -9.16 -0.18
CA ILE A 58 10.06 -9.97 -0.72
C ILE A 58 9.78 -9.66 -2.19
N GLN A 59 9.75 -8.39 -2.60
CA GLN A 59 9.35 -8.02 -3.96
C GLN A 59 10.35 -8.44 -5.05
N PRO A 60 11.67 -8.23 -4.92
CA PRO A 60 12.60 -8.51 -6.02
C PRO A 60 12.62 -9.96 -6.52
N PRO A 61 12.59 -11.00 -5.65
CA PRO A 61 12.49 -12.38 -6.10
C PRO A 61 11.24 -12.64 -6.96
N ILE A 62 10.09 -12.09 -6.55
CA ILE A 62 8.80 -12.25 -7.27
C ILE A 62 8.87 -11.55 -8.62
N MET A 63 9.37 -10.31 -8.65
CA MET A 63 9.56 -9.56 -9.89
C MET A 63 10.48 -10.30 -10.85
N LYS A 64 11.62 -10.83 -10.35
CA LYS A 64 12.59 -11.56 -11.16
C LYS A 64 12.05 -12.91 -11.65
N ALA A 65 11.19 -13.56 -10.88
CA ALA A 65 10.56 -14.82 -11.27
C ALA A 65 9.46 -14.65 -12.34
N LEU A 66 8.69 -13.56 -12.27
CA LEU A 66 7.51 -13.37 -13.13
C LEU A 66 7.76 -12.53 -14.38
N THR A 67 8.85 -11.77 -14.44
CA THR A 67 9.20 -10.92 -15.60
C THR A 67 10.45 -11.43 -16.30
N THR A 68 10.56 -11.18 -17.61
CA THR A 68 11.78 -11.45 -18.39
C THR A 68 12.72 -10.25 -18.36
N GLU A 69 13.98 -10.45 -18.74
CA GLU A 69 14.95 -9.35 -18.80
C GLU A 69 14.56 -8.29 -19.83
N GLU A 70 14.03 -8.71 -20.99
CA GLU A 70 13.56 -7.82 -22.05
C GLU A 70 12.38 -6.95 -21.59
N GLU A 71 11.44 -7.52 -20.82
CA GLU A 71 10.33 -6.75 -20.23
C GLU A 71 10.83 -5.68 -19.24
N ARG A 72 11.88 -5.99 -18.46
CA ARG A 72 12.44 -5.06 -17.46
C ARG A 72 13.21 -3.90 -18.11
N LYS A 73 13.75 -4.10 -19.31
CA LYS A 73 14.50 -3.08 -20.08
C LYS A 73 13.61 -2.02 -20.72
N ILE A 74 12.29 -2.24 -20.77
CA ILE A 74 11.32 -1.29 -21.34
C ILE A 74 11.46 0.07 -20.65
N VAL A 75 11.84 1.07 -21.43
CA VAL A 75 11.90 2.47 -21.02
C VAL A 75 10.54 3.08 -21.32
N MET A 76 9.85 3.58 -20.31
CA MET A 76 8.55 4.21 -20.53
C MET A 76 8.72 5.68 -20.94
N GLU A 77 7.70 6.22 -21.60
CA GLU A 77 7.67 7.64 -21.97
C GLU A 77 7.43 8.53 -20.74
N GLN A 78 7.85 9.80 -20.81
CA GLN A 78 7.50 10.74 -19.76
C GLN A 78 6.00 11.02 -19.77
N LEU A 79 5.40 11.06 -18.58
CA LEU A 79 3.99 11.35 -18.41
C LEU A 79 3.67 12.81 -18.77
N ARG A 80 2.44 13.06 -19.23
CA ARG A 80 1.96 14.41 -19.55
C ARG A 80 2.04 15.33 -18.32
N PRO A 81 2.35 16.63 -18.48
CA PRO A 81 2.24 17.57 -17.37
C PRO A 81 0.77 17.70 -16.92
N VAL A 82 0.53 17.50 -15.62
CA VAL A 82 -0.81 17.63 -15.03
C VAL A 82 -1.06 19.07 -14.64
N SER A 83 -2.19 19.62 -15.07
CA SER A 83 -2.53 21.02 -14.75
C SER A 83 -2.86 21.19 -13.26
N LYS A 84 -2.58 22.37 -12.70
CA LYS A 84 -2.93 22.69 -11.30
C LYS A 84 -4.44 22.52 -11.03
N LYS A 85 -5.29 22.85 -12.01
CA LYS A 85 -6.75 22.67 -11.90
C LYS A 85 -7.10 21.19 -11.75
N GLU A 86 -6.47 20.33 -12.53
CA GLU A 86 -6.69 18.88 -12.48
C GLU A 86 -6.28 18.31 -11.12
N LYS A 87 -5.13 18.73 -10.58
CA LYS A 87 -4.67 18.29 -9.25
C LYS A 87 -5.60 18.72 -8.10
N ILE A 88 -6.25 19.87 -8.21
CA ILE A 88 -7.22 20.35 -7.19
C ILE A 88 -8.59 19.68 -7.34
N ILE A 89 -9.06 19.48 -8.57
CA ILE A 89 -10.38 18.88 -8.84
C ILE A 89 -10.37 17.38 -8.51
N PHE A 90 -9.25 16.69 -8.75
CA PHE A 90 -9.08 15.26 -8.50
C PHE A 90 -9.51 14.82 -7.09
N PRO A 91 -8.96 15.35 -5.98
CA PRO A 91 -9.33 14.90 -4.64
C PRO A 91 -10.81 15.16 -4.31
N ILE A 92 -11.38 16.27 -4.78
CA ILE A 92 -12.79 16.61 -4.55
C ILE A 92 -13.69 15.62 -5.27
N MET A 93 -13.41 15.35 -6.55
CA MET A 93 -14.20 14.40 -7.35
C MET A 93 -14.12 12.98 -6.78
N ILE A 94 -12.91 12.51 -6.43
CA ILE A 94 -12.75 11.18 -5.85
C ILE A 94 -13.49 11.06 -4.53
N ALA A 95 -13.40 12.06 -3.64
CA ALA A 95 -14.11 12.04 -2.37
C ALA A 95 -15.64 11.97 -2.57
N VAL A 96 -16.20 12.75 -3.49
CA VAL A 96 -17.64 12.75 -3.80
C VAL A 96 -18.06 11.42 -4.41
N VAL A 97 -17.37 10.96 -5.46
CA VAL A 97 -17.71 9.73 -6.18
C VAL A 97 -17.64 8.51 -5.25
N VAL A 98 -16.56 8.39 -4.46
CA VAL A 98 -16.40 7.27 -3.54
C VAL A 98 -17.45 7.31 -2.43
N THR A 99 -17.76 8.48 -1.87
CA THR A 99 -18.77 8.58 -0.80
C THR A 99 -20.17 8.25 -1.32
N LEU A 100 -20.50 8.57 -2.58
CA LEU A 100 -21.78 8.23 -3.19
C LEU A 100 -21.89 6.73 -3.53
N ILE A 101 -20.82 6.11 -4.01
CA ILE A 101 -20.82 4.69 -4.41
C ILE A 101 -20.64 3.77 -3.19
N LEU A 102 -19.74 4.11 -2.28
CA LEU A 102 -19.37 3.32 -1.11
C LEU A 102 -19.21 4.20 0.14
N PRO A 103 -20.32 4.57 0.81
CA PRO A 103 -20.30 5.48 1.95
C PRO A 103 -19.40 5.02 3.11
N SER A 104 -19.24 3.70 3.31
CA SER A 104 -18.41 3.12 4.37
C SER A 104 -16.91 3.41 4.19
N ALA A 105 -16.44 3.66 2.97
CA ALA A 105 -15.07 4.08 2.67
C ALA A 105 -14.87 5.60 2.77
N GLY A 106 -15.97 6.37 2.88
CA GLY A 106 -15.97 7.83 2.94
C GLY A 106 -15.02 8.42 3.98
N PRO A 107 -14.98 7.93 5.24
CA PRO A 107 -14.06 8.46 6.24
C PRO A 107 -12.57 8.30 5.87
N LEU A 108 -12.19 7.17 5.27
CA LEU A 108 -10.79 6.91 4.89
C LEU A 108 -10.40 7.73 3.66
N VAL A 109 -11.17 7.60 2.58
CA VAL A 109 -10.88 8.28 1.31
C VAL A 109 -11.05 9.79 1.46
N GLY A 110 -12.05 10.24 2.21
CA GLY A 110 -12.28 11.66 2.49
C GLY A 110 -11.11 12.30 3.22
N MET A 111 -10.58 11.68 4.27
CA MET A 111 -9.42 12.21 5.01
C MET A 111 -8.13 12.17 4.17
N LEU A 112 -7.93 11.13 3.36
CA LEU A 112 -6.81 11.05 2.43
C LEU A 112 -6.88 12.17 1.37
N MET A 113 -8.05 12.35 0.75
CA MET A 113 -8.26 13.38 -0.27
C MET A 113 -8.24 14.80 0.32
N LEU A 114 -8.65 14.98 1.57
CA LEU A 114 -8.50 16.24 2.29
C LEU A 114 -7.03 16.62 2.45
N GLY A 115 -6.18 15.68 2.87
CA GLY A 115 -4.73 15.88 2.93
C GLY A 115 -4.13 16.25 1.57
N ASN A 116 -4.57 15.56 0.51
CA ASN A 116 -4.17 15.88 -0.86
C ASN A 116 -4.60 17.30 -1.28
N LEU A 117 -5.86 17.69 -1.01
CA LEU A 117 -6.35 19.03 -1.30
C LEU A 117 -5.60 20.13 -0.53
N MET A 118 -5.24 19.89 0.73
CA MET A 118 -4.42 20.83 1.51
C MET A 118 -3.05 21.05 0.86
N ARG A 119 -2.42 19.99 0.33
CA ARG A 119 -1.14 20.04 -0.39
C ARG A 119 -1.26 20.79 -1.72
N GLU A 120 -2.26 20.46 -2.53
CA GLU A 120 -2.39 20.96 -3.91
C GLU A 120 -3.06 22.34 -4.02
N SER A 121 -3.88 22.74 -3.03
CA SER A 121 -4.56 24.03 -3.05
C SER A 121 -3.60 25.22 -2.98
N GLY A 122 -2.47 25.08 -2.27
CA GLY A 122 -1.45 26.13 -2.11
C GLY A 122 -1.90 27.36 -1.30
N VAL A 123 -3.13 27.39 -0.79
CA VAL A 123 -3.68 28.51 0.00
C VAL A 123 -3.66 28.23 1.51
N VAL A 124 -3.45 26.96 1.91
CA VAL A 124 -3.37 26.53 3.31
C VAL A 124 -1.99 25.94 3.63
N GLU A 125 -0.92 26.54 3.11
CA GLU A 125 0.45 26.02 3.24
C GLU A 125 0.85 25.77 4.71
N ARG A 126 0.47 26.67 5.63
CA ARG A 126 0.71 26.49 7.07
C ARG A 126 0.05 25.22 7.60
N LEU A 127 -1.22 24.99 7.28
CA LEU A 127 -1.93 23.79 7.71
C LEU A 127 -1.33 22.54 7.07
N SER A 128 -1.02 22.58 5.77
CA SER A 128 -0.41 21.44 5.06
C SER A 128 0.92 21.03 5.71
N LYS A 129 1.78 21.99 6.06
CA LYS A 129 3.05 21.72 6.77
C LYS A 129 2.80 21.14 8.15
N THR A 130 1.88 21.72 8.92
CA THR A 130 1.50 21.23 10.25
C THR A 130 0.95 19.81 10.22
N VAL A 131 0.11 19.48 9.23
CA VAL A 131 -0.47 18.14 9.09
C VAL A 131 0.59 17.10 8.71
N GLN A 132 1.49 17.41 7.77
CA GLN A 132 2.51 16.47 7.29
C GLN A 132 3.63 16.18 8.28
N ASN A 133 3.97 17.14 9.16
CA ASN A 133 5.09 16.99 10.09
C ASN A 133 4.59 16.90 11.54
N GLU A 134 4.22 18.01 12.15
CA GLU A 134 3.99 18.13 13.59
C GLU A 134 2.83 17.25 14.05
N LEU A 135 1.66 17.37 13.40
CA LEU A 135 0.49 16.59 13.75
C LEU A 135 0.70 15.10 13.46
N MET A 136 1.27 14.76 12.29
CA MET A 136 1.58 13.37 11.93
C MET A 136 2.50 12.72 12.97
N ASN A 137 3.55 13.42 13.40
CA ASN A 137 4.49 12.91 14.37
C ASN A 137 3.83 12.69 15.74
N ILE A 138 3.02 13.64 16.22
CA ILE A 138 2.30 13.52 17.50
C ILE A 138 1.33 12.34 17.46
N VAL A 139 0.49 12.26 16.42
CA VAL A 139 -0.50 11.17 16.28
C VAL A 139 0.20 9.83 16.13
N THR A 140 1.32 9.76 15.40
CA THR A 140 2.10 8.52 15.25
C THR A 140 2.66 8.03 16.58
N VAL A 141 3.15 8.93 17.44
CA VAL A 141 3.62 8.55 18.79
C VAL A 141 2.48 7.97 19.62
N PHE A 142 1.32 8.64 19.65
CA PHE A 142 0.17 8.13 20.41
C PHE A 142 -0.38 6.82 19.84
N LEU A 143 -0.45 6.69 18.53
CA LEU A 143 -0.89 5.47 17.87
C LEU A 143 0.10 4.32 18.11
N GLY A 144 1.41 4.59 18.03
CA GLY A 144 2.44 3.60 18.36
C GLY A 144 2.36 3.14 19.81
N LEU A 145 2.19 4.07 20.76
CA LEU A 145 2.06 3.74 22.18
C LEU A 145 0.78 2.95 22.47
N THR A 146 -0.36 3.36 21.91
CA THR A 146 -1.65 2.69 22.13
C THR A 146 -1.70 1.31 21.49
N VAL A 147 -1.21 1.16 20.25
CA VAL A 147 -1.08 -0.14 19.59
C VAL A 147 -0.09 -1.03 20.35
N GLY A 148 1.04 -0.48 20.79
CA GLY A 148 2.01 -1.20 21.62
C GLY A 148 1.41 -1.68 22.95
N ALA A 149 0.57 -0.88 23.59
CA ALA A 149 -0.14 -1.25 24.81
C ALA A 149 -1.13 -2.41 24.60
N THR A 150 -1.59 -2.66 23.37
CA THR A 150 -2.43 -3.82 23.04
C THR A 150 -1.64 -5.10 22.75
N ALA A 151 -0.30 -5.03 22.65
CA ALA A 151 0.56 -6.16 22.35
C ALA A 151 0.92 -6.98 23.62
N ASN A 152 -0.10 -7.47 24.33
CA ASN A 152 0.07 -8.30 25.52
C ASN A 152 0.71 -9.65 25.16
N ALA A 153 1.62 -10.16 26.01
CA ALA A 153 2.33 -11.41 25.80
C ALA A 153 1.38 -12.61 25.56
N GLU A 154 0.25 -12.63 26.25
CA GLU A 154 -0.78 -13.66 26.12
C GLU A 154 -1.44 -13.70 24.74
N ILE A 155 -1.51 -12.57 24.03
CA ILE A 155 -2.10 -12.47 22.68
C ILE A 155 -1.00 -12.68 21.63
N PHE A 156 0.20 -12.17 21.89
CA PHE A 156 1.31 -12.21 20.95
C PHE A 156 1.95 -13.60 20.84
N ILE A 157 2.09 -14.33 21.96
CA ILE A 157 2.65 -15.69 22.02
C ILE A 157 1.53 -16.72 21.84
N GLN A 158 0.73 -16.54 20.80
CA GLN A 158 -0.30 -17.51 20.40
C GLN A 158 0.01 -18.06 19.01
N TRP A 159 -0.36 -19.32 18.80
CA TRP A 159 -0.34 -19.94 17.48
C TRP A 159 -1.14 -19.15 16.42
N GLY A 160 -2.18 -18.41 16.84
CA GLY A 160 -2.94 -17.52 15.97
C GLY A 160 -2.09 -16.38 15.39
N THR A 161 -1.24 -15.75 16.20
CA THR A 161 -0.37 -14.65 15.78
C THR A 161 0.67 -15.09 14.76
N ILE A 162 1.28 -16.28 14.94
CA ILE A 162 2.19 -16.86 13.94
C ILE A 162 1.47 -17.09 12.60
N LYS A 163 0.22 -17.55 12.64
CA LYS A 163 -0.58 -17.72 11.42
C LYS A 163 -0.88 -16.39 10.75
N ILE A 164 -1.19 -15.32 11.50
CA ILE A 164 -1.42 -13.97 10.94
C ILE A 164 -0.17 -13.49 10.20
N ILE A 165 1.00 -13.68 10.82
CA ILE A 165 2.30 -13.37 10.21
C ILE A 165 2.43 -14.14 8.87
N ILE A 166 2.33 -15.46 8.89
CA ILE A 166 2.48 -16.27 7.66
C ILE A 166 1.45 -15.87 6.58
N LEU A 167 0.19 -15.66 6.96
CA LEU A 167 -0.87 -15.24 6.04
C LEU A 167 -0.61 -13.85 5.46
N GLY A 168 -0.13 -12.90 6.26
CA GLY A 168 0.25 -11.56 5.81
C GLY A 168 1.38 -11.59 4.79
N LEU A 169 2.41 -12.41 5.02
CA LEU A 169 3.52 -12.60 4.08
C LEU A 169 3.02 -13.18 2.74
N ILE A 170 2.16 -14.20 2.80
CA ILE A 170 1.57 -14.81 1.60
C ILE A 170 0.69 -13.79 0.87
N ALA A 171 -0.15 -13.04 1.58
CA ALA A 171 -1.02 -12.03 1.00
C ALA A 171 -0.21 -10.94 0.28
N PHE A 172 0.86 -10.43 0.90
CA PHE A 172 1.76 -9.46 0.29
C PHE A 172 2.47 -10.02 -0.96
N SER A 173 2.90 -11.29 -0.89
CA SER A 173 3.56 -11.97 -2.02
C SER A 173 2.60 -12.16 -3.20
N ILE A 174 1.36 -12.57 -2.93
CA ILE A 174 0.30 -12.68 -3.94
C ILE A 174 -0.05 -11.31 -4.52
N GLY A 175 -0.17 -10.27 -3.67
CA GLY A 175 -0.43 -8.90 -4.13
C GLY A 175 0.66 -8.40 -5.09
N THR A 176 1.93 -8.62 -4.75
CA THR A 176 3.06 -8.29 -5.63
C THR A 176 3.00 -9.08 -6.94
N ALA A 177 2.76 -10.39 -6.87
CA ALA A 177 2.66 -11.24 -8.05
C ALA A 177 1.51 -10.83 -8.97
N ALA A 178 0.32 -10.57 -8.40
CA ALA A 178 -0.85 -10.12 -9.12
C ALA A 178 -0.62 -8.74 -9.76
N GLY A 179 0.02 -7.81 -9.03
CA GLY A 179 0.41 -6.51 -9.56
C GLY A 179 1.33 -6.64 -10.76
N VAL A 180 2.39 -7.45 -10.67
CA VAL A 180 3.31 -7.72 -11.78
C VAL A 180 2.58 -8.34 -12.97
N ILE A 181 1.74 -9.36 -12.74
CA ILE A 181 0.95 -10.01 -13.80
C ILE A 181 0.05 -8.99 -14.51
N PHE A 182 -0.63 -8.12 -13.75
CA PHE A 182 -1.41 -7.03 -14.30
C PHE A 182 -0.54 -6.05 -15.11
N GLY A 183 0.66 -5.75 -14.62
CA GLY A 183 1.68 -5.00 -15.36
C GLY A 183 2.06 -5.66 -16.69
N LYS A 184 2.15 -7.00 -16.76
CA LYS A 184 2.39 -7.74 -18.02
C LYS A 184 1.21 -7.63 -18.97
N ILE A 185 -0.01 -7.73 -18.45
CA ILE A 185 -1.23 -7.54 -19.25
C ILE A 185 -1.24 -6.14 -19.85
N MET A 186 -0.93 -5.11 -19.05
CA MET A 186 -0.81 -3.72 -19.51
C MET A 186 0.30 -3.55 -20.54
N CYS A 187 1.46 -4.17 -20.33
CA CYS A 187 2.55 -4.19 -21.31
C CYS A 187 2.09 -4.74 -22.66
N LYS A 188 1.37 -5.88 -22.66
CA LYS A 188 0.86 -6.50 -23.87
C LYS A 188 -0.26 -5.67 -24.53
N ALA A 189 -1.19 -5.14 -23.75
CA ALA A 189 -2.31 -4.34 -24.25
C ALA A 189 -1.85 -3.00 -24.86
N THR A 190 -0.75 -2.43 -24.36
CA THR A 190 -0.20 -1.15 -24.84
C THR A 190 0.89 -1.32 -25.91
N GLY A 191 1.21 -2.56 -26.31
CA GLY A 191 2.26 -2.83 -27.31
C GLY A 191 3.67 -2.56 -26.82
N GLY A 192 3.95 -2.74 -25.52
CA GLY A 192 5.29 -2.58 -24.94
C GLY A 192 5.59 -1.20 -24.35
N LYS A 193 4.58 -0.36 -24.14
CA LYS A 193 4.76 1.00 -23.57
C LYS A 193 4.85 1.04 -22.05
N VAL A 194 4.36 0.00 -21.38
CA VAL A 194 4.31 -0.08 -19.91
C VAL A 194 5.27 -1.15 -19.42
N ASN A 195 6.20 -0.77 -18.53
CA ASN A 195 7.11 -1.71 -17.90
C ASN A 195 6.37 -2.52 -16.82
N PRO A 196 6.37 -3.87 -16.87
CA PRO A 196 5.68 -4.69 -15.87
C PRO A 196 6.14 -4.50 -14.42
N LEU A 197 7.34 -3.96 -14.19
CA LEU A 197 7.85 -3.65 -12.86
C LEU A 197 7.01 -2.57 -12.13
N ILE A 198 6.27 -1.73 -12.87
CA ILE A 198 5.29 -0.80 -12.29
C ILE A 198 4.20 -1.55 -11.52
N GLY A 199 3.86 -2.77 -11.95
CA GLY A 199 2.89 -3.61 -11.27
C GLY A 199 3.28 -3.93 -9.83
N ALA A 200 4.56 -4.19 -9.56
CA ALA A 200 5.06 -4.41 -8.20
C ALA A 200 5.07 -3.12 -7.36
N ALA A 201 5.27 -1.96 -8.01
CA ALA A 201 5.20 -0.65 -7.36
C ALA A 201 3.76 -0.27 -6.96
N GLY A 202 2.74 -0.94 -7.49
CA GLY A 202 1.34 -0.73 -7.13
C GLY A 202 0.96 -1.20 -5.72
N VAL A 203 1.83 -1.95 -5.04
CA VAL A 203 1.65 -2.28 -3.62
C VAL A 203 1.90 -1.02 -2.79
N SER A 204 0.96 -0.65 -1.92
CA SER A 204 0.87 0.66 -1.24
C SER A 204 1.99 0.98 -0.23
N ALA A 205 3.11 0.25 -0.26
CA ALA A 205 4.32 0.56 0.50
C ALA A 205 5.10 1.75 -0.11
N VAL A 206 4.48 2.93 -0.11
CA VAL A 206 5.05 4.18 -0.64
C VAL A 206 6.09 4.75 0.34
N PRO A 207 7.25 5.29 -0.11
CA PRO A 207 7.78 5.29 -1.47
C PRO A 207 8.66 4.05 -1.78
N MET A 208 8.75 3.09 -0.87
CA MET A 208 9.72 2.00 -0.89
C MET A 208 9.49 1.02 -2.05
N ALA A 209 8.24 0.64 -2.33
CA ALA A 209 7.90 -0.25 -3.45
C ALA A 209 8.35 0.32 -4.81
N ALA A 210 8.12 1.62 -5.03
CA ALA A 210 8.60 2.31 -6.23
C ALA A 210 10.14 2.35 -6.32
N ARG A 211 10.83 2.57 -5.18
CA ARG A 211 12.30 2.52 -5.12
C ARG A 211 12.87 1.12 -5.40
N VAL A 212 12.18 0.08 -4.94
CA VAL A 212 12.56 -1.30 -5.23
C VAL A 212 12.35 -1.63 -6.71
N ALA A 213 11.22 -1.21 -7.28
CA ALA A 213 10.96 -1.32 -8.72
C ALA A 213 12.03 -0.60 -9.56
N GLN A 214 12.38 0.63 -9.18
CA GLN A 214 13.47 1.40 -9.77
C GLN A 214 14.80 0.64 -9.73
N LYS A 215 15.19 0.10 -8.55
CA LYS A 215 16.45 -0.62 -8.39
C LYS A 215 16.52 -1.85 -9.29
N VAL A 216 15.47 -2.67 -9.32
CA VAL A 216 15.41 -3.87 -10.18
C VAL A 216 15.37 -3.50 -11.66
N GLY A 217 14.73 -2.38 -12.03
CA GLY A 217 14.76 -1.84 -13.39
C GLY A 217 16.17 -1.39 -13.81
N GLN A 218 16.88 -0.71 -12.92
CA GLN A 218 18.25 -0.26 -13.15
C GLN A 218 19.27 -1.41 -13.23
N GLU A 219 19.04 -2.50 -12.50
CA GLU A 219 19.83 -3.74 -12.64
C GLU A 219 19.73 -4.31 -14.06
N ALA A 220 18.58 -4.17 -14.74
CA ALA A 220 18.39 -4.64 -16.12
C ALA A 220 18.80 -3.60 -17.18
N ASN A 221 18.59 -2.31 -16.90
CA ASN A 221 18.98 -1.20 -17.77
C ASN A 221 19.35 0.02 -16.91
N PRO A 222 20.65 0.36 -16.79
CA PRO A 222 21.11 1.50 -15.99
C PRO A 222 20.54 2.86 -16.40
N ARG A 223 20.01 2.99 -17.62
CA ARG A 223 19.38 4.23 -18.14
C ARG A 223 17.87 4.28 -17.87
N ASN A 224 17.27 3.25 -17.27
CA ASN A 224 15.83 3.20 -17.02
C ASN A 224 15.48 3.85 -15.67
N PHE A 225 14.72 4.95 -15.71
CA PHE A 225 14.29 5.70 -14.54
C PHE A 225 12.76 5.64 -14.36
N LEU A 226 12.30 4.56 -13.75
CA LEU A 226 10.90 4.29 -13.41
C LEU A 226 10.37 5.19 -12.26
N LEU A 227 11.23 5.67 -11.36
CA LEU A 227 10.81 6.40 -10.16
C LEU A 227 10.16 7.76 -10.48
N MET A 228 10.68 8.48 -11.47
CA MET A 228 10.07 9.74 -11.95
C MET A 228 8.66 9.48 -12.50
N GLN A 229 8.47 8.36 -13.18
CA GLN A 229 7.17 8.00 -13.76
C GLN A 229 6.17 7.51 -12.71
N LEU A 230 6.64 6.92 -11.62
CA LEU A 230 5.79 6.41 -10.54
C LEU A 230 5.37 7.49 -9.53
N TRP A 231 6.09 8.61 -9.45
CA TRP A 231 5.98 9.53 -8.31
C TRP A 231 5.70 11.01 -8.65
N ASP A 232 6.11 11.54 -9.80
CA ASP A 232 5.92 12.99 -10.12
C ASP A 232 4.45 13.44 -10.29
N GLN A 233 3.50 12.51 -10.20
CA GLN A 233 2.07 12.77 -10.44
C GLN A 233 1.18 12.56 -9.21
N MET A 234 1.73 12.13 -8.06
CA MET A 234 1.03 11.96 -6.78
C MET A 234 1.29 13.13 -5.81
#